data_AF-A0A8T4Z3M7-F1
#
_entry.id   AF-A0A8T4Z3M7-F1
#
_cell.length_a   1.000
_cell.length_b   1.000
_cell.length_c   1.000
_cell.angle_alpha   90.00
_cell.angle_beta   90.00
_cell.angle_gamma   90.00
#
_symmetry.space_group_name_H-M   'P 1'
#
loop_
_entity.id
_entity.type
_entity.pdbx_description
1 polymer ?
#
loop_
_entity_poly.entity_id
_entity_poly.type
_entity_poly.pdbx_seq_one_letter_code
_entity_poly.pdbx_strand_id
1 'polypeptide(L)' 'MKVMVDILTPKQALFLGELSRRLEDAGHEVFRVTRDFEETIRMLRMNGLRADIVGSHSLTLKGKLQESLRMK' A
#
# COMPACT_ATOMS: atom_id res chain seq x y z
N MET A 1 1.73 10.34 16.58
CA MET A 1 2.90 10.20 15.68
C MET A 1 2.41 9.98 14.26
N LYS A 2 3.20 10.35 13.25
CA LYS A 2 2.90 10.05 11.84
C LYS A 2 3.56 8.73 11.46
N VAL A 3 2.80 7.79 10.93
CA VAL A 3 3.28 6.45 10.55
C VAL A 3 2.92 6.17 9.11
N MET A 4 3.91 5.83 8.29
CA MET A 4 3.70 5.37 6.93
C MET A 4 3.78 3.84 6.90
N VAL A 5 2.78 3.20 6.29
CA VAL A 5 2.68 1.75 6.19
C VAL A 5 2.63 1.37 4.71
N ASP A 6 3.72 0.79 4.21
CA ASP A 6 3.82 0.29 2.83
C ASP A 6 3.37 -1.17 2.75
N ILE A 7 2.27 -1.40 2.04
CA ILE A 7 1.60 -2.69 1.92
C ILE A 7 1.77 -3.17 0.48
N LEU A 8 2.83 -3.91 0.19
CA LEU A 8 3.18 -4.32 -1.17
C LEU A 8 2.49 -5.62 -1.62
N THR A 9 2.09 -6.47 -0.68
CA THR A 9 1.56 -7.81 -0.98
C THR A 9 0.23 -8.09 -0.27
N PRO A 10 -0.56 -9.06 -0.75
CA PRO A 10 -1.80 -9.45 -0.09
C PRO A 10 -1.57 -9.93 1.36
N LYS A 11 -0.52 -10.73 1.61
CA LYS A 11 -0.21 -11.21 2.98
C LYS A 11 0.11 -10.06 3.94
N GLN A 12 0.81 -9.03 3.45
CA GLN A 12 1.06 -7.81 4.21
C GLN A 12 -0.24 -7.07 4.51
N ALA A 13 -1.21 -7.04 3.59
CA ALA A 13 -2.51 -6.39 3.83
C ALA A 13 -3.25 -7.00 5.03
N LEU A 14 -3.09 -8.30 5.28
CA LEU A 14 -3.68 -8.97 6.46
C LEU A 14 -3.04 -8.50 7.77
N PHE A 15 -1.71 -8.55 7.86
CA PHE A 15 -1.00 -8.19 9.09
C PHE A 15 -0.90 -6.67 9.29
N LEU A 16 -0.37 -5.96 8.29
CA LEU A 16 -0.18 -4.51 8.36
C LEU A 16 -1.51 -3.76 8.35
N GLY A 17 -2.56 -4.36 7.79
CA GLY A 17 -3.90 -3.80 7.83
C GLY A 17 -4.47 -3.76 9.26
N GLU A 18 -4.30 -4.83 10.02
CA GLU A 18 -4.72 -4.85 11.43
C GLU A 18 -3.83 -3.96 12.29
N LEU A 19 -2.50 -4.00 12.08
CA LEU A 19 -1.57 -3.12 12.78
C LEU A 19 -1.91 -1.64 12.57
N SER A 20 -2.16 -1.23 11.33
CA SER A 20 -2.49 0.16 11.00
C SER A 20 -3.78 0.62 11.67
N ARG A 21 -4.81 -0.23 11.74
CA ARG A 21 -6.05 0.06 12.48
C ARG A 21 -5.78 0.30 13.96
N ARG A 22 -5.01 -0.57 14.61
CA ARG A 22 -4.64 -0.41 16.03
C ARG A 22 -3.81 0.84 16.29
N LEU A 23 -2.94 1.23 15.36
CA LEU A 23 -2.18 2.46 15.45
C LEU A 23 -3.09 3.70 15.34
N GLU A 24 -4.09 3.67 14.46
CA GLU A 24 -5.12 4.72 14.37
C GLU A 24 -5.93 4.79 15.67
N ASP A 25 -6.39 3.65 16.21
CA ASP A 25 -7.13 3.57 17.47
C ASP A 25 -6.31 4.10 18.67
N ALA A 26 -4.98 3.97 18.62
CA ALA A 26 -4.05 4.52 19.59
C ALA A 26 -3.76 6.03 19.41
N GLY A 27 -4.43 6.69 18.45
CA GLY A 27 -4.29 8.13 18.19
C GLY A 27 -3.10 8.49 17.30
N HIS A 28 -2.59 7.56 16.49
CA HIS A 28 -1.58 7.85 15.47
C HIS A 28 -2.21 8.21 14.12
N GLU A 29 -1.54 9.09 13.39
CA GLU A 29 -1.91 9.44 12.01
C GLU A 29 -1.22 8.45 11.07
N VAL A 30 -2.01 7.59 10.41
CA VAL A 30 -1.49 6.48 9.61
C VAL A 30 -1.74 6.71 8.13
N PHE A 31 -0.67 6.70 7.34
CA PHE A 31 -0.72 6.77 5.88
C PHE A 31 -0.41 5.39 5.32
N ARG A 32 -1.44 4.73 4.79
CA ARG A 32 -1.29 3.45 4.10
C ARG A 32 -0.99 3.71 2.63
N VAL A 33 0.06 3.09 2.12
CA VAL A 33 0.40 3.15 0.70
C VAL A 33 0.56 1.74 0.13
N THR A 34 0.35 1.60 -1.17
CA THR A 34 0.58 0.35 -1.91
C THR A 34 0.99 0.68 -3.34
N ARG A 35 1.44 -0.33 -4.09
CA ARG A 35 1.63 -0.22 -5.54
C ARG A 35 0.39 -0.73 -6.27
N ASP A 36 0.28 -0.43 -7.56
CA ASP A 36 -0.83 -0.89 -8.40
C ASP A 36 -0.79 -2.41 -8.69
N PHE A 37 -1.04 -3.20 -7.65
CA PHE A 37 -1.21 -4.64 -7.69
C PHE A 37 -2.67 -4.96 -7.39
N GLU A 38 -3.39 -5.48 -8.37
CA GLU A 38 -4.83 -5.76 -8.26
C GLU A 38 -5.17 -6.63 -7.04
N GLU A 39 -4.39 -7.67 -6.78
CA GLU A 39 -4.65 -8.62 -5.69
C GLU A 39 -4.49 -7.96 -4.33
N THR A 40 -3.47 -7.11 -4.17
CA THR A 40 -3.21 -6.35 -2.94
C THR A 40 -4.31 -5.33 -2.71
N ILE A 41 -4.70 -4.57 -3.75
CA ILE A 41 -5.78 -3.58 -3.68
C ILE A 41 -7.11 -4.27 -3.32
N ARG A 42 -7.41 -5.40 -3.96
CA ARG A 42 -8.62 -6.18 -3.67
C ARG A 42 -8.62 -6.67 -2.22
N MET A 43 -7.49 -7.16 -1.72
CA MET A 43 -7.38 -7.61 -0.34
C MET A 43 -7.55 -6.46 0.66
N LEU A 44 -6.96 -5.30 0.40
CA LEU A 44 -7.14 -4.10 1.24
C LEU A 44 -8.62 -3.69 1.30
N ARG A 45 -9.30 -3.64 0.15
CA ARG A 45 -10.74 -3.32 0.07
C ARG A 45 -11.59 -4.32 0.84
N MET A 46 -11.32 -5.62 0.71
CA MET A 46 -12.03 -6.68 1.45
C MET A 46 -11.88 -6.53 2.97
N ASN A 47 -10.76 -5.97 3.44
CA ASN A 47 -10.50 -5.71 4.86
C ASN A 47 -10.99 -4.32 5.33
N GLY A 48 -11.70 -3.57 4.47
CA GLY A 48 -12.23 -2.24 4.77
C GLY A 48 -11.14 -1.15 4.83
N LEU A 49 -9.99 -1.39 4.22
CA LEU A 49 -8.83 -0.49 4.28
C LEU A 49 -8.68 0.30 3.00
N ARG A 50 -8.29 1.57 3.15
CA ARG A 50 -7.87 2.43 2.04
C ARG A 50 -6.36 2.59 2.09
N ALA A 51 -5.73 2.59 0.93
CA ALA A 51 -4.31 2.89 0.77
C ALA A 51 -4.15 3.73 -0.50
N ASP A 52 -3.25 4.70 -0.44
CA ASP A 52 -2.87 5.49 -1.61
C ASP A 52 -1.98 4.65 -2.52
N ILE A 53 -2.28 4.68 -3.82
CA ILE A 53 -1.50 3.95 -4.81
C ILE A 53 -0.30 4.82 -5.21
N VAL A 54 0.89 4.40 -4.78
CA VAL A 54 2.16 5.04 -5.10
C VAL A 54 2.92 4.20 -6.11
N GLY A 55 2.73 4.53 -7.37
CA GLY A 55 3.44 3.94 -8.49
C GLY A 55 2.78 2.72 -9.11
N SER A 56 3.00 2.61 -10.41
CA SER A 56 2.48 1.53 -11.23
C SER A 56 3.39 0.30 -11.15
N HIS A 57 2.79 -0.89 -11.22
CA HIS A 57 3.55 -2.12 -11.30
C HIS A 57 3.91 -2.46 -12.76
N SER A 58 5.17 -2.83 -12.99
CA SER A 58 5.58 -3.48 -14.24
C SER A 58 6.46 -4.68 -13.94
N LEU A 59 6.24 -5.75 -14.70
CA LEU A 59 6.96 -7.02 -14.56
C LEU A 59 8.34 -7.00 -15.24
N THR A 60 8.57 -6.08 -16.18
CA THR A 60 9.84 -5.98 -16.92
C THR A 60 10.78 -4.95 -16.28
N LEU A 61 12.09 -5.17 -16.36
CA LEU A 61 13.08 -4.20 -15.85
C LEU A 61 12.93 -2.83 -16.53
N LYS A 62 12.71 -2.83 -17.84
CA LYS A 62 12.44 -1.60 -18.62
C LYS A 62 11.16 -0.90 -18.14
N GLY A 63 10.09 -1.65 -17.95
CA GLY A 63 8.83 -1.09 -17.47
C GLY A 63 8.95 -0.53 -16.05
N LYS A 64 9.69 -1.20 -15.15
CA LYS A 64 9.99 -0.66 -13.81
C LYS A 64 10.70 0.70 -13.90
N LEU A 65 11.70 0.81 -14.78
CA LEU A 65 12.42 2.07 -14.99
C LEU A 65 11.51 3.17 -15.56
N GLN A 66 10.67 2.83 -16.55
CA GLN A 66 9.74 3.78 -17.16
C GLN A 66 8.71 4.31 -16.15
N GLU A 67 8.16 3.44 -15.30
CA GLU A 67 7.19 3.85 -14.28
C GLU A 67 7.85 4.69 -13.18
N SER A 68 9.09 4.38 -12.78
CA SER A 68 9.85 5.25 -11.87
C SER A 68 10.11 6.65 -12.44
N LEU A 69 10.30 6.78 -13.77
CA LEU A 69 10.52 8.07 -14.43
C LEU A 69 9.24 8.86 -14.69
N ARG A 70 8.06 8.20 -14.63
CA ARG A 70 6.75 8.83 -14.84
C ARG A 70 6.21 9.52 -13.59
N MET A 71 6.76 9.22 -12.42
CA MET A 71 6.48 9.96 -11.20
C MET A 71 7.06 11.39 -11.32
N LYS A 72 6.23 12.34 -11.75
CA LYS A 72 6.46 13.78 -11.61
C LYS A 72 5.82 14.28 -10.34
#